data_AF-W1YSY1-F1
#
_entry.id   AF-W1YSY1-F1
#
_cell.length_a   1.000
_cell.length_b   1.000
_cell.length_c   1.000
_cell.angle_alpha   90.00
_cell.angle_beta   90.00
_cell.angle_gamma   90.00
#
_symmetry.space_group_name_H-M   'P 1'
#
loop_
_entity.id
_entity.type
_entity.pdbx_description
1 polymer ?
#
loop_
_entity_poly.entity_id
_entity_poly.type
_entity_poly.pdbx_seq_one_letter_code
_entity_poly.pdbx_strand_id
1 'polypeptide(L)'
;EPPELVKEKIEQVRAKAAAHGRKIRFGIRLHVIVRETNDEAWQAAERLISHLDDETIAKAQAAFARTDSVGQQRMAALHNGKRDNLEISPNL
;
A
#
# COMPACT_ATOMS: atom_id res chain seq x y z
N GLU A 1 -0.11 -0.06 -3.15
CA GLU A 1 0.62 -0.42 -4.39
C GLU A 1 0.09 0.46 -5.51
N PRO A 2 0.92 0.96 -6.43
CA PRO A 2 0.47 1.70 -7.60
C PRO A 2 -0.54 0.91 -8.44
N PRO A 3 -1.48 1.57 -9.14
CA PRO A 3 -2.55 0.92 -9.90
C PRO A 3 -2.06 -0.05 -10.95
N GLU A 4 -0.95 0.28 -11.63
CA GLU A 4 -0.37 -0.56 -12.67
C GLU A 4 0.11 -1.90 -12.10
N LEU A 5 0.71 -1.91 -10.91
CA LEU A 5 1.11 -3.15 -10.23
C LEU A 5 -0.10 -3.96 -9.76
N VAL A 6 -1.19 -3.29 -9.37
CA VAL A 6 -2.44 -3.95 -9.01
C VAL A 6 -3.08 -4.60 -10.23
N LYS A 7 -3.08 -3.91 -11.38
CA LYS A 7 -3.59 -4.43 -12.65
C LYS A 7 -2.86 -5.69 -13.07
N GLU A 8 -1.53 -5.67 -13.07
CA GLU A 8 -0.71 -6.84 -13.43
C GLU A 8 -1.06 -8.05 -12.56
N LYS A 9 -1.20 -7.85 -11.24
CA LYS A 9 -1.56 -8.90 -10.28
C LYS A 9 -2.96 -9.47 -10.55
N ILE A 10 -3.94 -8.62 -10.87
CA ILE A 10 -5.30 -9.03 -11.22
C ILE A 10 -5.29 -9.86 -12.50
N GLU A 11 -4.55 -9.44 -13.53
CA GLU A 11 -4.46 -10.14 -14.81
C GLU A 11 -3.83 -11.53 -14.65
N GLN A 12 -2.75 -11.64 -13.89
CA GLN A 12 -2.10 -12.92 -13.59
C GLN A 12 -3.07 -13.89 -12.89
N VAL A 13 -3.77 -13.44 -11.85
CA VAL A 13 -4.69 -14.30 -11.09
C VAL A 13 -5.93 -14.65 -11.92
N ARG A 14 -6.41 -13.72 -12.76
CA ARG A 14 -7.50 -13.96 -13.70
C ARG A 14 -7.14 -15.05 -14.72
N ALA A 15 -5.94 -14.99 -15.30
CA ALA A 15 -5.45 -16.00 -16.24
C ALA A 15 -5.38 -17.40 -15.58
N LYS A 16 -4.84 -17.47 -14.36
CA LYS A 16 -4.78 -18.72 -13.58
C LYS A 16 -6.17 -19.28 -13.25
N ALA A 17 -7.13 -18.42 -12.88
CA ALA A 17 -8.50 -18.85 -12.63
C ALA A 17 -9.18 -19.37 -13.91
N ALA A 18 -8.96 -18.69 -15.05
CA ALA A 18 -9.50 -19.09 -16.35
C ALA A 18 -8.95 -20.46 -16.81
N ALA A 19 -7.67 -20.75 -16.53
CA ALA A 19 -7.08 -22.07 -16.80
C ALA A 19 -7.77 -23.22 -16.06
N HIS A 20 -8.53 -22.91 -14.99
CA HIS A 20 -9.35 -23.86 -14.25
C HIS A 20 -10.85 -23.72 -14.54
N GLY A 21 -11.24 -23.01 -15.60
CA GLY A 21 -12.65 -22.77 -15.95
C GLY A 21 -13.42 -21.89 -14.94
N ARG A 22 -12.71 -21.14 -14.09
CA ARG A 22 -13.31 -20.30 -13.04
C ARG A 22 -13.27 -18.83 -13.42
N LYS A 23 -14.36 -18.11 -13.14
CA LYS A 23 -14.41 -16.65 -13.13
C LYS A 23 -14.54 -16.16 -11.69
N ILE A 24 -13.66 -15.26 -11.29
CA ILE A 24 -13.59 -14.73 -9.93
C ILE A 24 -13.73 -13.20 -9.91
N ARG A 25 -14.07 -12.66 -8.74
CA ARG A 25 -14.09 -11.22 -8.46
C ARG A 25 -12.85 -10.85 -7.64
N PHE A 26 -12.50 -9.57 -7.70
CA PHE A 26 -11.37 -8.99 -6.98
C PHE A 26 -11.89 -7.89 -6.06
N GLY A 27 -11.28 -7.76 -4.89
CA GLY A 27 -11.51 -6.67 -3.95
C GLY A 27 -10.17 -6.05 -3.55
N ILE A 28 -10.18 -4.76 -3.24
CA ILE A 28 -9.00 -4.04 -2.75
C ILE A 28 -9.28 -3.50 -1.35
N ARG A 29 -8.28 -3.53 -0.48
CA ARG A 29 -8.34 -2.95 0.86
C ARG A 29 -7.52 -1.67 0.86
N LEU A 30 -8.21 -0.54 1.05
CA LEU A 30 -7.59 0.78 1.16
C LEU A 30 -7.95 1.42 2.51
N HIS A 31 -7.03 2.22 3.04
CA HIS A 31 -7.34 3.19 4.10
C HIS A 31 -7.54 4.54 3.40
N VAL A 32 -8.65 5.22 3.69
CA VAL A 32 -9.04 6.43 2.98
C VAL A 32 -9.10 7.59 3.97
N ILE A 33 -8.39 8.68 3.66
CA ILE A 33 -8.43 9.94 4.41
C ILE A 33 -9.06 10.98 3.49
N VAL A 34 -10.39 11.10 3.56
CA VAL A 34 -11.17 12.04 2.73
C VAL A 34 -11.36 13.38 3.45
N ARG A 35 -11.14 14.50 2.76
CA ARG A 35 -11.36 15.88 3.23
C ARG A 35 -11.92 16.76 2.10
N GLU A 36 -12.26 18.01 2.41
CA GLU A 36 -12.84 18.94 1.43
C GLU A 36 -11.82 19.35 0.38
N THR A 37 -10.56 19.51 0.79
CA THR A 37 -9.43 19.83 -0.09
C THR A 37 -8.30 18.79 0.02
N ASN A 38 -7.46 18.73 -1.02
CA ASN A 38 -6.27 17.86 -1.00
C ASN A 38 -5.31 18.24 0.14
N ASP A 39 -5.12 19.54 0.38
CA ASP A 39 -4.21 20.04 1.42
C ASP A 39 -4.67 19.59 2.82
N GLU A 40 -5.97 19.64 3.10
CA GLU A 40 -6.54 19.11 4.35
C GLU A 40 -6.35 17.60 4.48
N ALA A 41 -6.50 16.84 3.39
CA ALA A 41 -6.32 15.39 3.39
C ALA A 41 -4.86 15.03 3.73
N TRP A 42 -3.90 15.70 3.11
CA TRP A 42 -2.48 15.54 3.41
C TRP A 42 -2.12 15.98 4.83
N GLN A 43 -2.64 17.12 5.29
CA GLN A 43 -2.44 17.56 6.67
C GLN A 43 -2.99 16.55 7.68
N ALA A 44 -4.15 15.95 7.40
CA ALA A 44 -4.72 14.90 8.23
C ALA A 44 -3.87 13.61 8.22
N ALA A 45 -3.27 13.26 7.07
CA ALA A 45 -2.35 12.13 6.96
C ALA A 45 -1.08 12.35 7.78
N GLU A 46 -0.45 13.53 7.68
CA GLU A 46 0.71 13.90 8.50
C GLU A 46 0.40 13.87 10.00
N ARG A 47 -0.76 14.43 10.38
CA ARG A 47 -1.22 14.42 11.77
C ARG A 47 -1.48 13.01 12.30
N LEU A 48 -1.92 12.07 11.46
CA LEU A 48 -2.17 10.68 11.87
C LEU A 48 -0.88 9.99 12.34
N ILE A 49 0.25 10.29 11.70
CA ILE A 49 1.55 9.66 11.98
C ILE A 49 2.48 10.52 12.83
N SER A 50 2.06 11.73 13.24
CA SER A 50 2.92 12.73 13.88
C SER A 50 3.52 12.29 15.22
N HIS A 51 2.94 11.29 15.88
CA HIS A 51 3.39 10.77 17.17
C HIS A 51 4.27 9.52 17.05
N LEU A 52 4.52 9.03 15.83
CA LEU A 52 5.47 7.95 15.62
C LEU A 52 6.88 8.51 15.77
N ASP A 53 7.72 7.84 16.56
CA ASP A 53 9.16 8.07 16.58
C ASP A 53 9.88 7.19 15.55
N ASP A 54 11.10 7.58 15.18
CA ASP A 54 11.87 6.89 14.15
C ASP A 54 12.29 5.48 14.59
N GLU A 55 12.46 5.26 15.89
CA GLU A 55 12.78 3.94 16.44
C GLU A 55 11.61 2.95 16.23
N THR A 56 10.38 3.42 16.43
CA THR A 56 9.15 2.64 16.20
C THR A 56 8.99 2.30 14.73
N ILE A 57 9.27 3.25 13.83
CA ILE A 57 9.25 3.00 12.38
C ILE A 57 10.31 1.96 12.01
N ALA A 58 11.55 2.12 12.50
CA ALA A 58 12.63 1.18 12.21
C ALA A 58 12.31 -0.24 12.71
N LYS A 59 11.75 -0.37 13.92
CA LYS A 59 11.28 -1.66 14.48
C LYS A 59 10.20 -2.29 13.60
N ALA A 60 9.21 -1.51 13.17
CA ALA A 60 8.14 -1.99 12.29
C ALA A 60 8.70 -2.45 10.93
N GLN A 61 9.61 -1.69 10.31
CA GLN A 61 10.27 -2.07 9.06
C GLN A 61 11.08 -3.36 9.21
N ALA A 62 11.84 -3.51 10.29
CA ALA A 62 12.61 -4.73 10.58
C ALA A 62 11.71 -5.94 10.82
N ALA A 63 10.50 -5.76 11.37
CA ALA A 63 9.51 -6.82 11.48
C ALA A 63 8.97 -7.21 10.10
N PHE A 64 8.61 -6.23 9.26
CA PHE A 64 8.09 -6.49 7.91
C PHE A 64 9.08 -7.20 6.99
N ALA A 65 10.38 -6.87 7.10
CA ALA A 65 11.45 -7.52 6.35
C ALA A 65 11.59 -9.03 6.65
N ARG A 66 11.12 -9.47 7.82
CA ARG A 66 11.15 -10.88 8.24
C ARG A 66 9.89 -11.65 7.85
N THR A 67 8.92 -11.00 7.21
CA THR A 67 7.68 -11.66 6.79
C THR A 67 7.86 -12.34 5.42
N ASP A 68 7.21 -13.50 5.25
CA ASP A 68 7.14 -14.20 3.96
C ASP A 68 6.11 -13.58 2.99
N SER A 69 5.48 -12.47 3.39
CA SER A 69 4.47 -11.78 2.58
C SER A 69 5.14 -10.95 1.49
N VAL A 70 5.16 -11.47 0.26
CA VAL A 70 5.62 -10.73 -0.93
C VAL A 70 4.87 -9.41 -1.10
N GLY A 71 3.58 -9.37 -0.75
CA GLY A 71 2.81 -8.12 -0.78
C GLY A 71 3.31 -7.09 0.23
N GLN A 72 3.66 -7.52 1.44
CA GLN A 72 4.24 -6.64 2.45
C GLN A 72 5.62 -6.14 2.04
N GLN A 73 6.46 -7.01 1.48
CA GLN A 73 7.78 -6.65 0.97
C GLN A 73 7.70 -5.60 -0.13
N ARG A 74 6.77 -5.78 -1.09
CA ARG A 74 6.52 -4.79 -2.16
C ARG A 74 6.06 -3.46 -1.60
N MET A 75 5.15 -3.45 -0.62
CA MET A 75 4.67 -2.23 0.00
C MET A 75 5.78 -1.47 0.73
N ALA A 76 6.61 -2.16 1.51
CA ALA A 76 7.74 -1.55 2.21
C ALA A 76 8.76 -0.93 1.23
N ALA A 77 9.01 -1.60 0.10
CA ALA A 77 9.94 -1.13 -0.93
C ALA A 77 9.49 0.16 -1.65
N LEU A 78 8.20 0.51 -1.63
CA LEU A 78 7.68 1.71 -2.30
C LEU A 78 8.14 3.00 -1.61
N HIS A 79 8.32 2.97 -0.29
CA HIS A 79 8.65 4.16 0.50
C HIS A 79 9.94 4.00 1.34
N ASN A 80 10.51 2.79 1.43
CA ASN A 80 11.74 2.47 2.17
C ASN A 80 11.75 2.98 3.62
N GLY A 81 10.58 3.06 4.25
CA GLY A 81 10.43 3.56 5.63
C GLY A 81 10.57 5.07 5.79
N LYS A 82 10.73 5.85 4.71
CA LYS A 82 10.81 7.30 4.79
C LYS A 82 9.44 7.95 4.86
N ARG A 83 9.28 8.95 5.73
CA ARG A 83 8.02 9.69 5.93
C ARG A 83 7.76 10.73 4.84
N ASP A 84 8.81 11.22 4.19
CA ASP A 84 8.74 12.22 3.12
C ASP A 84 8.42 11.63 1.74
N ASN A 85 8.26 10.31 1.65
CA ASN A 85 8.05 9.59 0.39
C ASN A 85 6.88 8.59 0.50
N LEU A 86 5.73 9.06 0.98
CA LEU A 86 4.53 8.23 1.17
C LEU A 86 3.55 8.28 -0.01
N GLU A 87 3.75 9.17 -0.98
CA GLU A 87 2.93 9.22 -2.19
C GLU A 87 3.40 8.16 -3.21
N ILE A 88 2.52 7.22 -3.56
CA ILE A 88 2.79 6.16 -4.53
C ILE A 88 1.97 6.33 -5.83
N SER A 89 0.91 7.12 -5.76
CA SER A 89 0.03 7.50 -6.86
C SER A 89 -0.84 8.66 -6.36
N PRO A 90 -1.13 9.67 -7.21
CA PRO A 90 -2.01 10.76 -6.81
C PRO A 90 -3.42 10.24 -6.56
N ASN A 91 -3.94 10.52 -5.35
CA ASN A 91 -5.31 10.22 -4.92
C ASN A 91 -5.76 8.75 -5.04
N LEU A 92 -4.86 7.78 -4.76
CA LEU A 92 -5.12 6.36 -5.04
C LEU A 92 -4.43 5.35 -4.11
#